data_AF-A0A7V4PL62-F1
#
_entry.id   AF-A0A7V4PL62-F1
#
_cell.length_a   1.000
_cell.length_b   1.000
_cell.length_c   1.000
_cell.angle_alpha   90.00
_cell.angle_beta   90.00
_cell.angle_gamma   90.00
#
_symmetry.space_group_name_H-M   'P 1'
#
loop_
_entity.id
_entity.type
_entity.pdbx_description
1 polymer ?
#
loop_
_entity_poly.entity_id
_entity_poly.type
_entity_poly.pdbx_seq_one_letter_code
_entity_poly.pdbx_strand_id
1 'polypeptide(L)'
;MMKSLLRHLRAKIFAGILLILPLGITFFVLKFVFQTLDNFLGQPMLRVTWFFFKREVSFPGLGILAFFFLLYLLGLIATNVLGRKLVGWTDRLFTNIPIVKNIYLSSKQLTDAFSAS
;
A
#
# COMPACT_ATOMS: atom_id res chain seq x y z
N MET A 1 21.53 0.92 -38.74
CA MET A 1 20.20 0.25 -38.68
C MET A 1 19.87 -0.30 -37.29
N MET A 2 20.60 -1.28 -36.75
CA MET A 2 20.23 -2.06 -35.56
C MET A 2 20.11 -1.24 -34.25
N LYS A 3 20.99 -0.25 -34.05
CA LYS A 3 20.93 0.66 -32.88
C LYS A 3 19.66 1.53 -32.85
N SER A 4 19.08 1.85 -34.01
CA SER A 4 17.83 2.62 -34.11
C SER A 4 16.63 1.75 -33.71
N LEU A 5 16.60 0.50 -34.18
CA LEU A 5 15.56 -0.47 -33.84
C LEU A 5 15.54 -0.75 -32.33
N LEU A 6 16.70 -0.98 -31.72
CA LEU A 6 16.83 -1.20 -30.27
C LEU A 6 16.36 0.01 -29.46
N ARG A 7 16.66 1.23 -29.90
CA ARG A 7 16.21 2.45 -29.23
C ARG A 7 14.68 2.59 -29.30
N HIS A 8 14.09 2.28 -30.45
CA HIS A 8 12.65 2.30 -30.64
C HIS A 8 11.94 1.27 -29.76
N LEU A 9 12.41 0.02 -29.77
CA LEU A 9 11.86 -1.05 -28.94
C LEU A 9 11.96 -0.71 -27.46
N ARG A 10 13.14 -0.25 -27.01
CA ARG A 10 13.33 0.20 -25.62
C ARG A 10 12.30 1.27 -25.27
N ALA A 11 12.20 2.33 -26.06
CA ALA A 11 11.26 3.42 -25.77
C ALA A 11 9.81 2.93 -25.65
N LYS A 12 9.36 2.02 -26.53
CA LYS A 12 8.01 1.47 -26.50
C LYS A 12 7.76 0.55 -25.30
N ILE A 13 8.72 -0.30 -24.95
CA ILE A 13 8.63 -1.17 -23.76
C ILE A 13 8.58 -0.31 -22.49
N PHE A 14 9.46 0.68 -22.36
CA PHE A 14 9.46 1.59 -21.21
C PHE A 14 8.13 2.34 -21.09
N ALA A 15 7.58 2.84 -22.21
CA ALA A 15 6.27 3.48 -22.22
C ALA A 15 5.15 2.53 -21.77
N GLY A 16 5.16 1.28 -22.24
CA GLY A 16 4.20 0.26 -21.82
C GLY A 16 4.30 -0.10 -20.34
N ILE A 17 5.52 -0.24 -19.81
CA ILE A 17 5.76 -0.46 -18.38
C ILE A 17 5.23 0.73 -17.58
N LEU A 18 5.61 1.95 -17.92
CA LEU A 18 5.17 3.18 -17.26
C LEU A 18 3.64 3.32 -17.23
N LEU A 19 2.95 2.90 -18.30
CA LEU A 19 1.49 2.90 -18.38
C LEU A 19 0.84 1.92 -17.40
N ILE A 20 1.36 0.70 -17.29
CA ILE A 20 0.77 -0.37 -16.47
C ILE A 20 1.22 -0.26 -15.00
N LEU A 21 2.37 0.36 -14.75
CA LEU A 21 3.00 0.44 -13.43
C LEU A 21 2.05 0.94 -12.32
N PRO A 22 1.25 2.02 -12.49
CA PRO A 22 0.36 2.49 -11.43
C PRO A 22 -0.70 1.46 -11.03
N LEU A 23 -1.30 0.79 -12.02
CA LEU A 23 -2.29 -0.26 -11.80
C LEU A 23 -1.65 -1.49 -11.16
N GLY A 24 -0.46 -1.89 -11.65
CA GLY A 24 0.30 -3.00 -11.10
C GLY A 24 0.67 -2.79 -9.64
N ILE A 25 1.15 -1.59 -9.29
CA ILE A 25 1.46 -1.22 -7.90
C ILE A 25 0.20 -1.28 -7.04
N THR A 26 -0.92 -0.73 -7.51
CA THR A 26 -2.19 -0.76 -6.77
C THR A 26 -2.63 -2.20 -6.48
N PHE A 27 -2.63 -3.07 -7.50
CA PHE A 27 -2.98 -4.48 -7.33
C PHE A 27 -2.02 -5.20 -6.39
N PHE A 28 -0.71 -4.95 -6.50
CA PHE A 28 0.31 -5.52 -5.63
C PHE A 28 0.07 -5.13 -4.16
N VAL A 29 -0.15 -3.85 -3.88
CA VAL A 29 -0.40 -3.34 -2.53
C VAL A 29 -1.68 -3.95 -1.96
N LEU A 30 -2.78 -3.95 -2.72
CA LEU A 30 -4.05 -4.54 -2.27
C LEU A 30 -3.89 -6.03 -1.93
N LYS A 31 -3.24 -6.81 -2.82
CA LYS A 31 -2.98 -8.22 -2.57
C LYS A 31 -2.13 -8.42 -1.32
N PHE A 32 -1.05 -7.64 -1.17
CA PHE A 32 -0.17 -7.72 0.00
C PHE A 32 -0.93 -7.45 1.30
N VAL A 33 -1.73 -6.39 1.33
CA VAL A 33 -2.49 -6.01 2.54
C VAL A 33 -3.57 -7.04 2.85
N PHE A 34 -4.37 -7.46 1.87
CA PHE A 34 -5.40 -8.48 2.09
C PHE A 34 -4.81 -9.81 2.57
N GLN A 35 -3.73 -10.29 1.94
CA GLN A 35 -3.08 -11.53 2.37
C GLN A 35 -2.51 -11.40 3.79
N THR A 36 -1.96 -10.24 4.13
CA THR A 36 -1.44 -9.99 5.48
C THR A 36 -2.57 -9.99 6.51
N LEU A 37 -3.68 -9.31 6.22
CA LEU A 37 -4.84 -9.27 7.10
C LEU A 37 -5.52 -10.64 7.22
N ASP A 38 -5.71 -11.35 6.12
CA ASP A 38 -6.29 -12.70 6.11
C ASP A 38 -5.41 -13.69 6.89
N ASN A 39 -4.08 -13.59 6.80
CA ASN A 39 -3.18 -14.43 7.59
C ASN A 39 -3.22 -14.06 9.08
N PHE A 40 -3.25 -12.77 9.39
CA PHE A 40 -3.29 -12.27 10.76
C PHE A 40 -4.62 -12.59 11.46
N LEU A 41 -5.74 -12.52 10.73
CA LEU A 41 -7.09 -12.75 11.25
C LEU A 41 -7.56 -14.20 11.10
N GLY A 42 -7.15 -14.90 10.03
CA GLY A 42 -7.60 -16.26 9.72
C GLY A 42 -7.13 -17.28 10.74
N GLN A 43 -5.86 -17.21 11.17
CA GLN A 43 -5.29 -18.10 12.19
C GLN A 43 -6.04 -18.04 13.53
N PRO A 44 -6.24 -16.85 14.17
CA PRO A 44 -7.00 -16.77 15.40
C PRO A 44 -8.49 -17.06 15.18
N MET A 45 -9.07 -16.69 14.03
CA MET A 45 -10.49 -16.91 13.80
C MET A 45 -10.84 -18.39 13.67
N LEU A 46 -10.04 -19.20 12.96
CA LEU A 46 -10.27 -20.64 12.85
C LEU A 46 -10.29 -21.29 14.25
N ARG A 47 -9.38 -20.87 15.14
CA ARG A 47 -9.33 -21.32 16.54
C ARG A 47 -10.58 -20.92 17.33
N VAL A 48 -11.06 -19.69 17.16
CA VAL A 48 -12.29 -19.19 17.81
C VAL A 48 -13.52 -19.94 17.29
N THR A 49 -13.68 -20.09 15.98
CA THR A 49 -14.84 -20.81 15.41
C THR A 49 -14.88 -22.27 15.81
N TRP A 50 -13.71 -22.93 15.88
CA TRP A 50 -13.63 -24.30 16.37
C TRP A 50 -14.00 -24.41 17.85
N PHE A 51 -13.57 -23.47 18.69
CA PHE A 51 -13.93 -23.43 20.11
C PHE A 51 -15.43 -23.22 20.35
N PHE A 52 -16.06 -22.28 19.64
CA PHE A 52 -17.47 -21.92 19.85
C PHE A 52 -18.47 -22.81 19.11
N PHE A 53 -18.15 -23.22 17.87
CA PHE A 53 -19.08 -23.93 16.99
C PHE A 53 -18.69 -25.38 16.69
N LYS A 54 -17.52 -25.85 17.19
CA LYS A 54 -16.93 -27.16 16.86
C LYS A 54 -16.82 -27.44 15.36
N ARG A 55 -16.80 -26.38 14.54
CA ARG A 55 -16.71 -26.44 13.09
C ARG A 55 -15.83 -25.31 12.59
N GLU A 56 -15.03 -25.61 11.58
CA GLU A 56 -14.27 -24.60 10.86
C GLU A 56 -15.22 -23.82 9.96
N VAL A 57 -15.56 -22.60 10.39
CA VAL A 57 -16.34 -21.66 9.58
C VAL A 57 -15.38 -20.59 9.12
N SER A 58 -14.94 -20.68 7.87
CA SER A 58 -14.22 -19.58 7.23
C SER A 58 -15.24 -18.55 6.77
N PHE A 59 -15.08 -17.29 7.22
CA PHE A 59 -15.86 -16.16 6.73
C PHE A 59 -15.10 -15.49 5.59
N PRO A 60 -15.41 -15.81 4.31
CA PRO A 60 -14.78 -15.15 3.18
C PRO A 60 -15.13 -13.65 3.20
N GLY A 61 -14.13 -12.79 3.06
CA GLY A 61 -14.31 -11.32 3.00
C GLY A 61 -13.93 -10.54 4.27
N LEU A 62 -13.42 -11.21 5.31
CA LEU A 62 -12.93 -10.50 6.50
C LEU A 62 -11.71 -9.62 6.25
N GLY A 63 -10.79 -10.04 5.38
CA GLY A 63 -9.68 -9.18 4.96
C GLY A 63 -10.15 -7.87 4.34
N ILE A 64 -11.30 -7.88 3.64
CA ILE A 64 -11.89 -6.67 3.05
C ILE A 64 -12.44 -5.76 4.15
N LEU A 65 -13.23 -6.29 5.10
CA LEU A 65 -13.75 -5.50 6.23
C LEU A 65 -12.62 -4.93 7.09
N ALA A 66 -11.62 -5.76 7.39
CA ALA A 66 -10.44 -5.35 8.15
C ALA A 66 -9.62 -4.29 7.41
N PHE A 67 -9.55 -4.35 6.08
CA PHE A 67 -8.89 -3.33 5.27
C PHE A 67 -9.60 -1.99 5.36
N PHE A 68 -10.93 -1.95 5.17
CA PHE A 68 -11.70 -0.71 5.33
C PHE A 68 -11.59 -0.16 6.75
N PHE A 69 -11.63 -1.02 7.76
CA PHE A 69 -11.41 -0.63 9.15
C PHE A 69 -10.01 -0.04 9.38
N LEU A 70 -8.97 -0.66 8.81
CA LEU A 70 -7.60 -0.17 8.88
C LEU A 70 -7.43 1.18 8.18
N LEU A 71 -8.02 1.36 6.99
CA LEU A 71 -8.04 2.65 6.30
C LEU A 71 -8.71 3.73 7.14
N TYR A 72 -9.85 3.40 7.77
CA TYR A 72 -10.54 4.32 8.66
C TYR A 72 -9.67 4.74 9.86
N LEU A 73 -9.02 3.77 10.53
CA LEU A 73 -8.10 4.06 11.63
C LEU A 73 -6.91 4.92 11.19
N LEU A 74 -6.32 4.63 10.03
CA LEU A 74 -5.24 5.45 9.47
C LEU A 74 -5.71 6.89 9.20
N GLY A 75 -6.92 7.07 8.67
CA GLY A 75 -7.54 8.38 8.46
C GLY A 75 -7.78 9.14 9.77
N LEU A 76 -8.30 8.46 10.80
CA LEU A 76 -8.47 9.04 12.13
C LEU A 76 -7.14 9.49 12.74
N ILE A 77 -6.10 8.66 12.60
CA ILE A 77 -4.77 9.01 13.09
C ILE A 77 -4.27 10.23 12.31
N ALA A 78 -4.29 10.20 10.99
CA ALA A 78 -3.77 11.25 10.11
C ALA A 78 -4.42 12.62 10.34
N THR A 79 -5.72 12.65 10.63
CA THR A 79 -6.49 13.89 10.87
C THR A 79 -6.32 14.45 12.30
N ASN A 80 -5.87 13.63 13.25
CA ASN A 80 -5.67 14.06 14.63
C ASN A 80 -4.30 14.74 14.86
N VAL A 81 -4.17 15.50 15.94
CA VAL A 81 -2.93 16.19 16.34
C VAL A 81 -1.76 15.20 16.48
N LEU A 82 -2.03 13.98 16.96
CA LEU A 82 -1.06 12.89 17.03
C LEU A 82 -0.56 12.47 15.65
N GLY A 83 -1.45 12.37 14.65
CA GLY A 83 -1.05 12.06 13.27
C GLY A 83 -0.12 13.09 12.68
N ARG A 84 -0.42 14.38 12.86
CA ARG A 84 0.48 15.45 12.38
C ARG A 84 1.89 15.34 12.98
N LYS A 85 2.00 14.99 14.26
CA LYS A 85 3.31 14.75 14.91
C LYS A 85 4.00 13.49 14.37
N LEU A 86 3.26 12.39 14.18
CA LEU A 86 3.78 11.14 13.63
C LEU A 86 4.28 11.31 12.20
N VAL A 87 3.51 11.99 11.34
CA VAL A 87 3.88 12.29 9.95
C VAL A 87 5.18 13.10 9.90
N GLY A 88 5.32 14.12 10.76
CA GLY A 88 6.55 14.89 10.86
C GLY A 88 7.75 14.06 11.35
N TRP A 89 7.52 13.01 12.15
CA TRP A 89 8.57 12.10 12.59
C TRP A 89 9.00 11.15 11.47
N THR A 90 8.03 10.58 10.73
CA THR A 90 8.31 9.75 9.56
C THR A 90 9.02 10.53 8.46
N ASP A 91 8.63 11.79 8.22
CA ASP A 91 9.32 12.69 7.28
C ASP A 91 10.82 12.77 7.60
N ARG A 92 11.17 12.99 8.88
CA ARG A 92 12.55 13.07 9.33
C ARG A 92 13.28 11.74 9.17
N LEU A 93 12.63 10.62 9.49
CA LEU A 93 13.21 9.28 9.32
C LEU A 93 13.58 9.01 7.85
N PHE A 94 12.65 9.22 6.93
CA PHE A 94 12.88 8.93 5.51
C PHE A 94 13.83 9.93 4.85
N THR A 95 13.82 11.19 5.27
CA THR A 95 14.74 12.21 4.72
C THR A 95 16.19 12.03 5.17
N ASN A 96 16.43 11.31 6.27
CA ASN A 96 17.77 10.95 6.74
C ASN A 96 18.38 9.75 6.01
N ILE A 97 17.58 8.95 5.29
CA ILE A 97 18.06 7.76 4.57
C ILE A 97 18.32 8.15 3.09
N PRO A 98 19.59 8.30 2.66
CA PRO A 98 19.91 8.91 1.36
C PRO A 98 19.33 8.17 0.15
N ILE A 99 19.21 6.85 0.25
CA ILE A 99 18.76 5.98 -0.85
C ILE A 99 17.28 6.20 -1.17
N VAL A 100 16.45 6.43 -0.15
CA VAL A 100 14.98 6.52 -0.30
C VAL A 100 14.45 7.95 -0.22
N LYS A 101 15.26 8.91 0.24
CA LYS A 101 14.91 10.32 0.40
C LYS A 101 14.23 10.90 -0.85
N ASN A 102 14.82 10.73 -2.03
CA ASN A 102 14.32 11.33 -3.26
C ASN A 102 12.96 10.76 -3.69
N ILE A 103 12.75 9.45 -3.48
CA ILE A 103 11.49 8.77 -3.77
C ILE A 103 10.41 9.28 -2.81
N TYR A 104 10.72 9.36 -1.52
CA TYR A 104 9.81 9.85 -0.50
C TYR A 104 9.36 11.29 -0.76
N LEU A 105 10.31 12.20 -1.00
CA LEU A 105 10.02 13.61 -1.26
C LEU A 105 9.17 13.81 -2.51
N SER A 106 9.46 13.06 -3.59
CA SER A 106 8.67 13.14 -4.83
C SER A 106 7.22 12.68 -4.60
N SER A 107 7.03 11.57 -3.89
CA SER A 107 5.69 11.07 -3.56
C SER A 107 4.93 12.01 -2.63
N LYS A 108 5.62 12.59 -1.64
CA LYS A 108 5.05 13.54 -0.71
C LYS A 108 4.60 14.81 -1.42
N GLN A 109 5.42 15.36 -2.32
CA GLN A 109 5.10 16.56 -3.08
C GLN A 109 3.82 16.40 -3.90
N LEU A 110 3.61 15.24 -4.53
CA LEU A 110 2.36 14.94 -5.23
C LEU A 110 1.17 14.95 -4.26
N THR A 111 1.32 14.29 -3.11
CA THR A 111 0.26 14.20 -2.10
C THR A 111 -0.09 15.58 -1.52
N ASP A 112 0.91 16.39 -1.20
CA ASP A 112 0.74 17.75 -0.68
C ASP A 112 0.03 18.65 -1.71
N ALA A 113 0.35 18.48 -3.01
CA ALA A 113 -0.32 19.21 -4.08
C ALA A 113 -1.83 18.89 -4.17
N PHE A 114 -2.22 17.64 -3.93
CA PHE A 114 -3.64 17.25 -3.90
C PHE A 114 -4.34 17.54 -2.56
N SER A 115 -3.59 17.70 -1.46
CA SER A 115 -4.14 17.94 -0.11
C SER A 115 -4.33 19.42 0.21
N ALA A 116 -3.68 20.32 -0.53
CA ALA A 116 -3.77 21.77 -0.36
C ALA A 116 -4.89 22.43 -1.20
N SER A 117 -5.78 21.62 -1.82
CA SER A 117 -6.95 22.07 -2.58
C SER A 117 -8.24 21.96 -1.78
#